data_AF-A0AA39KP24-F1
#
_entry.id   AF-A0AA39KP24-F1
#
_cell.length_a   1.000
_cell.length_b   1.000
_cell.length_c   1.000
_cell.angle_alpha   90.00
_cell.angle_beta   90.00
_cell.angle_gamma   90.00
#
_symmetry.space_group_name_H-M   'P 1'
#
loop_
_entity.id
_entity.type
_entity.pdbx_description
1 polymer ?
#
loop_
_entity_poly.entity_id
_entity_poly.type
_entity_poly.pdbx_seq_one_letter_code
_entity_poly.pdbx_strand_id
1 'polypeptide(L)'
;MIVKCVAVVLLLTATVSASVIPLEEYIENQLDVGGNQSHNLIVGGREYGDREVHAEHITKSSSWFQIVTLEKTINIYGASKITQIQAFDQKTNGNGAYASIRAGGPGNNFVTLSFKSQRNHGIDFRVVIWAK
;
A
#
# COMPACT_ATOMS: atom_id res chain seq x y z
N MET A 1 -17.08 70.89 38.44
CA MET A 1 -17.17 69.44 38.19
C MET A 1 -15.92 69.02 37.44
N ILE A 2 -14.99 68.35 38.13
CA ILE A 2 -13.64 68.06 37.66
C ILE A 2 -13.64 66.65 37.04
N VAL A 3 -13.34 66.58 35.74
CA VAL A 3 -13.18 65.33 35.00
C VAL A 3 -11.85 64.70 35.39
N LYS A 4 -11.89 63.52 36.01
CA LYS A 4 -10.71 62.69 36.31
C LYS A 4 -10.34 61.89 35.06
N CYS A 5 -9.30 62.32 34.35
CA CYS A 5 -8.65 61.51 33.32
C CYS A 5 -7.70 60.54 34.01
N VAL A 6 -8.13 59.28 34.20
CA VAL A 6 -7.22 58.19 34.56
C VAL A 6 -6.78 57.52 33.27
N ALA A 7 -5.51 57.75 32.90
CA ALA A 7 -4.87 57.07 31.78
C ALA A 7 -4.69 55.59 32.12
N VAL A 8 -5.42 54.72 31.43
CA VAL A 8 -5.22 53.26 31.47
C VAL A 8 -4.14 52.94 30.45
N VAL A 9 -2.95 52.61 30.95
CA VAL A 9 -1.83 52.09 30.14
C VAL A 9 -2.14 50.64 29.81
N LEU A 10 -2.56 50.37 28.57
CA LEU A 10 -2.75 49.02 28.04
C LEU A 10 -1.38 48.47 27.59
N LEU A 11 -0.83 47.55 28.39
CA LEU A 11 0.38 46.80 28.05
C LEU A 11 0.07 45.81 26.92
N LEU A 12 0.62 46.07 25.74
CA LEU A 12 0.65 45.10 24.63
C LEU A 12 1.70 44.03 24.95
N THR A 13 1.28 42.90 25.52
CA THR A 13 2.14 41.72 25.60
C THR A 13 2.08 40.97 24.28
N ALA A 14 3.13 41.09 23.48
CA ALA A 14 3.35 40.22 22.32
C ALA A 14 3.62 38.81 22.85
N THR A 15 2.59 37.96 22.90
CA THR A 15 2.79 36.54 23.15
C THR A 15 3.19 35.88 21.84
N VAL A 16 4.46 35.46 21.75
CA VAL A 16 4.89 34.52 20.72
C VAL A 16 4.37 33.17 21.15
N SER A 17 3.16 32.81 20.72
CA SER A 17 2.69 31.43 20.82
C SER A 17 3.45 30.60 19.78
N ALA A 18 4.50 29.91 20.23
CA ALA A 18 5.04 28.78 19.49
C ALA A 18 3.94 27.72 19.43
N SER A 19 3.32 27.55 18.26
CA SER A 19 2.36 26.47 18.06
C SER A 19 3.14 25.16 18.02
N VAL A 20 3.31 24.53 19.18
CA VAL A 20 3.74 23.14 19.27
C VAL A 20 2.64 22.30 18.62
N ILE A 21 2.90 21.84 17.41
CA ILE A 21 2.00 20.92 16.72
C ILE A 21 1.96 19.63 17.56
N PRO A 22 0.78 19.16 18.00
CA PRO A 22 0.68 17.93 18.77
C PRO A 22 1.23 16.75 17.95
N LEU A 23 1.97 15.85 18.61
CA LEU A 23 2.60 14.69 17.97
C LEU A 23 1.58 13.81 17.21
N GLU A 24 0.33 13.80 17.63
CA GLU A 24 -0.74 13.04 16.97
C GLU A 24 -1.10 13.62 15.59
N GLU A 25 -1.05 14.94 15.40
CA GLU A 25 -1.29 15.62 14.11
C GLU A 25 -0.10 15.48 13.13
N TYR A 26 1.10 15.22 13.65
CA TYR A 26 2.28 14.87 12.85
C TYR A 26 2.19 13.46 12.27
N ILE A 27 1.67 12.50 13.04
CA ILE A 27 1.54 11.11 12.61
C ILE A 27 0.47 10.97 11.51
N GLU A 28 -0.62 11.73 11.60
CA GLU A 28 -1.70 11.66 10.60
C GLU A 28 -1.25 12.19 9.22
N ASN A 29 -0.40 13.22 9.18
CA ASN A 29 0.21 13.76 7.95
C ASN A 29 1.30 12.86 7.31
N GLN A 30 1.66 11.72 7.94
CA GLN A 30 2.65 10.77 7.41
C GLN A 30 2.01 9.47 6.87
N LEU A 31 0.69 9.29 7.00
CA LEU A 31 0.03 8.05 6.56
C LEU A 31 -0.58 8.13 5.15
N ASP A 32 -0.59 9.30 4.51
CA ASP A 32 -0.93 9.45 3.08
C ASP A 32 0.03 10.41 2.37
N VAL A 33 1.31 10.02 2.31
CA VAL A 33 2.28 10.66 1.40
C VAL A 33 1.92 10.18 -0.01
N GLY A 34 1.06 10.93 -0.70
CA GLY A 34 0.55 10.70 -2.05
C GLY A 34 1.63 10.63 -3.14
N GLY A 35 2.51 9.64 -3.07
CA GLY A 35 3.60 9.38 -4.02
C GLY A 35 3.78 7.90 -4.38
N ASN A 36 3.13 6.97 -3.66
CA ASN A 36 3.13 5.56 -4.03
C ASN A 36 1.72 5.05 -4.32
N GLN A 37 1.30 5.22 -5.57
CA GLN A 37 0.00 4.75 -6.06
C GLN A 37 0.09 3.31 -6.60
N SER A 38 0.98 2.49 -6.04
CA SER A 38 1.15 1.08 -6.40
C SER A 38 -0.02 0.24 -5.89
N HIS A 39 -0.54 -0.67 -6.71
CA HIS A 39 -1.64 -1.55 -6.31
C HIS A 39 -1.12 -2.89 -5.77
N ASN A 40 -0.47 -2.83 -4.60
CA ASN A 40 0.07 -4.01 -3.94
C ASN A 40 -1.05 -4.87 -3.33
N LEU A 41 -0.86 -6.18 -3.36
CA LEU A 41 -1.72 -7.16 -2.70
C LEU A 41 -0.88 -7.96 -1.70
N ILE A 42 -1.26 -7.91 -0.42
CA ILE A 42 -0.68 -8.74 0.63
C ILE A 42 -1.83 -9.50 1.29
N VAL A 43 -1.75 -10.83 1.29
CA VAL A 43 -2.79 -11.69 1.86
C VAL A 43 -2.16 -12.72 2.78
N GLY A 44 -2.74 -12.89 3.96
CA GLY A 44 -2.21 -13.75 5.01
C GLY A 44 -1.11 -13.07 5.82
N GLY A 45 -0.37 -13.86 6.60
CA GLY A 45 0.64 -13.37 7.54
C GLY A 45 1.83 -14.30 7.60
N ARG A 46 3.02 -13.73 7.86
CA ARG A 46 4.22 -14.55 8.07
C ARG A 46 4.10 -15.29 9.39
N GLU A 47 4.37 -16.58 9.35
CA GLU A 47 4.44 -17.45 10.52
C GLU A 47 5.90 -17.89 10.78
N TYR A 48 6.16 -18.33 12.01
CA TYR A 48 7.47 -18.87 12.37
C TYR A 48 7.74 -20.16 11.57
N GLY A 49 8.91 -20.23 10.93
CA GLY A 49 9.29 -21.35 10.05
C GLY A 49 8.92 -21.16 8.58
N ASP A 50 8.31 -20.03 8.21
CA ASP A 50 8.02 -19.72 6.81
C ASP A 50 9.29 -19.56 5.97
N ARG A 51 9.28 -20.20 4.80
CA ARG A 51 10.30 -20.04 3.77
C ARG A 51 9.69 -19.46 2.50
N GLU A 52 10.51 -18.75 1.75
CA GLU A 52 10.15 -18.32 0.40
C GLU A 52 10.08 -19.58 -0.48
N VAL A 53 8.88 -19.95 -0.90
CA VAL A 53 8.67 -21.15 -1.72
C VAL A 53 8.54 -20.83 -3.20
N HIS A 54 8.15 -19.60 -3.54
CA HIS A 54 8.05 -19.15 -4.92
C HIS A 54 8.26 -17.64 -5.00
N ALA A 55 9.09 -17.20 -5.92
CA ALA A 55 9.21 -15.81 -6.31
C ALA A 55 9.28 -15.72 -7.84
N GLU A 56 8.43 -14.88 -8.41
CA GLU A 56 8.34 -14.72 -9.86
C GLU A 56 8.02 -13.26 -10.22
N HIS A 57 8.60 -12.80 -11.32
CA HIS A 57 8.27 -11.51 -11.92
C HIS A 57 7.27 -11.73 -13.05
N ILE A 58 6.05 -11.25 -12.85
CA ILE A 58 4.95 -11.38 -13.80
C ILE A 58 4.82 -10.07 -14.58
N THR A 59 5.16 -10.12 -15.87
CA THR A 59 5.06 -8.98 -16.78
C THR A 59 4.20 -9.31 -17.99
N LYS A 60 3.43 -8.32 -18.45
CA LYS A 60 2.66 -8.41 -19.70
C LYS A 60 2.52 -7.03 -20.33
N SER A 61 2.90 -6.91 -21.60
CA SER A 61 2.81 -5.65 -22.33
C SER A 61 1.37 -5.14 -22.44
N SER A 62 1.22 -3.81 -22.53
CA SER A 62 -0.06 -3.18 -22.82
C SER A 62 -0.55 -3.56 -24.21
N SER A 63 -1.87 -3.45 -24.41
CA SER A 63 -2.50 -3.54 -25.72
C SER A 63 -3.37 -2.31 -25.95
N TRP A 64 -3.33 -1.78 -27.17
CA TRP A 64 -4.00 -0.54 -27.53
C TRP A 64 -5.52 -0.67 -27.42
N PHE A 65 -6.14 0.29 -26.74
CA PHE A 65 -7.54 0.34 -26.36
C PHE A 65 -8.08 -0.92 -25.66
N GLN A 66 -7.22 -1.67 -24.97
CA GLN A 66 -7.62 -2.91 -24.30
C GLN A 66 -7.22 -2.91 -22.82
N ILE A 67 -7.98 -3.69 -22.05
CA ILE A 67 -7.64 -4.11 -20.68
C ILE A 67 -7.04 -5.50 -20.80
N VAL A 68 -5.83 -5.66 -20.29
CA VAL A 68 -5.12 -6.92 -20.33
C VAL A 68 -5.36 -7.66 -19.02
N THR A 69 -5.81 -8.91 -19.11
CA THR A 69 -5.90 -9.80 -17.95
C THR A 69 -4.88 -10.92 -18.11
N LEU A 70 -4.27 -11.32 -17.00
CA LEU A 70 -3.38 -12.46 -16.90
C LEU A 70 -3.74 -13.24 -15.66
N GLU A 71 -3.87 -14.55 -15.79
CA GLU A 71 -4.07 -15.44 -14.67
C GLU A 71 -2.89 -16.39 -14.55
N LYS A 72 -2.44 -16.59 -13.31
CA LYS A 72 -1.33 -17.46 -13.00
C LYS A 72 -1.73 -18.34 -11.83
N THR A 73 -1.70 -19.65 -12.07
CA THR A 73 -1.82 -20.65 -11.00
C THR A 73 -0.43 -21.06 -10.56
N ILE A 74 -0.17 -20.94 -9.26
CA ILE A 74 1.07 -21.38 -8.64
C ILE A 74 0.72 -22.49 -7.67
N ASN A 75 1.31 -23.66 -7.89
CA ASN A 75 1.18 -24.82 -7.03
C ASN A 75 2.47 -24.99 -6.24
N ILE A 76 2.35 -25.12 -4.93
CA ILE A 76 3.47 -25.43 -4.04
C ILE A 76 3.54 -26.95 -3.89
N TYR A 77 4.69 -27.51 -4.26
CA TYR A 77 4.92 -28.94 -4.12
C TYR A 77 5.32 -29.29 -2.69
N GLY A 78 4.85 -30.45 -2.21
CA GLY A 78 5.07 -30.94 -0.85
C GLY A 78 3.89 -30.70 0.10
N ALA A 79 4.03 -31.15 1.35
CA ALA A 79 3.01 -31.00 2.39
C ALA A 79 3.03 -29.61 3.05
N SER A 80 3.33 -28.57 2.27
CA SER A 80 3.45 -27.20 2.78
C SER A 80 2.20 -26.39 2.50
N LYS A 81 1.86 -25.52 3.44
CA LYS A 81 0.71 -24.63 3.34
C LYS A 81 1.18 -23.20 3.15
N ILE A 82 0.58 -22.51 2.18
CA ILE A 82 0.81 -21.10 1.97
C ILE A 82 0.34 -20.35 3.22
N THR A 83 1.18 -19.47 3.74
CA THR A 83 0.89 -18.63 4.91
C THR A 83 0.72 -17.18 4.50
N GLN A 84 1.52 -16.72 3.54
CA GLN A 84 1.45 -15.37 3.00
C GLN A 84 1.73 -15.33 1.51
N ILE A 85 0.97 -14.47 0.82
CA ILE A 85 1.19 -14.10 -0.58
C ILE A 85 1.40 -12.59 -0.63
N GLN A 86 2.45 -12.17 -1.33
CA GLN A 86 2.73 -10.78 -1.61
C GLN A 86 2.81 -10.62 -3.13
N ALA A 87 2.04 -9.70 -3.69
CA ALA A 87 2.14 -9.28 -5.07
C ALA A 87 2.36 -7.76 -5.09
N PHE A 88 3.60 -7.36 -5.37
CA PHE A 88 4.00 -5.96 -5.40
C PHE A 88 3.93 -5.43 -6.81
N ASP A 89 3.09 -4.42 -7.00
CA ASP A 89 3.03 -3.66 -8.25
C ASP A 89 4.32 -2.85 -8.38
N GLN A 90 5.06 -3.07 -9.46
CA GLN A 90 6.31 -2.34 -9.70
C GLN A 90 6.07 -0.93 -10.27
N LYS A 91 4.81 -0.56 -10.53
CA LYS A 91 4.42 0.77 -10.99
C LYS A 91 3.94 1.63 -9.82
N THR A 92 4.70 2.66 -9.50
CA THR A 92 4.38 3.61 -8.42
C THR A 92 3.54 4.80 -8.88
N ASN A 93 3.28 4.92 -10.19
CA ASN A 93 2.64 6.06 -10.85
C ASN A 93 1.11 5.97 -10.98
N GLY A 94 0.47 5.02 -10.31
CA GLY A 94 -0.99 4.87 -10.33
C GLY A 94 -1.54 4.19 -11.59
N ASN A 95 -0.71 3.91 -12.59
CA ASN A 95 -1.09 3.22 -13.84
C ASN A 95 -0.84 1.69 -13.77
N GLY A 96 -0.71 1.20 -12.55
CA GLY A 96 -0.51 -0.20 -12.21
C GLY A 96 -1.66 -1.11 -12.62
N ALA A 97 -1.38 -2.41 -12.68
CA ALA A 97 -2.46 -3.41 -12.73
C ALA A 97 -2.94 -3.73 -11.31
N TYR A 98 -4.12 -4.32 -11.18
CA TYR A 98 -4.65 -4.79 -9.90
C TYR A 98 -4.47 -6.29 -9.78
N ALA A 99 -3.92 -6.75 -8.66
CA ALA A 99 -3.83 -8.17 -8.32
C ALA A 99 -5.01 -8.60 -7.45
N SER A 100 -5.51 -9.82 -7.69
CA SER A 100 -6.58 -10.44 -6.90
C SER A 100 -6.39 -11.95 -6.81
N ILE A 101 -6.90 -12.58 -5.75
CA ILE A 101 -6.92 -14.05 -5.62
C ILE A 101 -8.21 -14.56 -6.27
N ARG A 102 -8.08 -15.40 -7.29
CA ARG A 102 -9.19 -16.07 -7.96
C ARG A 102 -9.59 -17.37 -7.27
N ALA A 103 -8.61 -18.13 -6.76
CA ALA A 103 -8.82 -19.41 -6.08
C ALA A 103 -7.62 -19.78 -5.18
N GLY A 104 -7.84 -20.64 -4.19
CA GLY A 104 -6.81 -21.09 -3.26
C GLY A 104 -6.41 -20.01 -2.25
N GLY A 105 -5.11 -19.86 -1.99
CA GLY A 105 -4.56 -18.83 -1.10
C GLY A 105 -4.02 -19.40 0.22
N PRO A 106 -3.87 -18.58 1.28
CA PRO A 106 -3.33 -19.04 2.55
C PRO A 106 -4.15 -20.20 3.14
N GLY A 107 -3.47 -21.18 3.73
CA GLY A 107 -4.05 -22.44 4.21
C GLY A 107 -4.13 -23.54 3.14
N ASN A 108 -4.00 -23.19 1.86
CA ASN A 108 -3.94 -24.14 0.74
C ASN A 108 -2.49 -24.30 0.23
N ASN A 109 -2.26 -25.33 -0.59
CA ASN A 109 -0.99 -25.56 -1.27
C ASN A 109 -0.95 -24.93 -2.68
N PHE A 110 -2.01 -24.26 -3.11
CA PHE A 110 -2.08 -23.58 -4.39
C PHE A 110 -2.74 -22.23 -4.27
N VAL A 111 -2.40 -21.34 -5.20
CA VAL A 111 -3.08 -20.05 -5.38
C VAL A 111 -3.20 -19.74 -6.86
N THR A 112 -4.36 -19.25 -7.26
CA THR A 112 -4.59 -18.66 -8.58
C THR A 112 -4.70 -17.16 -8.42
N LEU A 113 -3.72 -16.43 -8.97
CA LEU A 113 -3.71 -14.98 -8.99
C LEU A 113 -4.23 -14.48 -10.34
N SER A 114 -5.10 -13.46 -10.29
CA SER A 114 -5.58 -12.74 -11.46
C SER A 114 -5.08 -11.31 -11.40
N PHE A 115 -4.40 -10.90 -12.47
CA PHE A 115 -3.85 -9.57 -12.68
C PHE A 115 -4.63 -8.89 -13.79
N LYS A 116 -5.21 -7.74 -13.48
CA LYS A 116 -6.01 -6.96 -14.41
C LYS A 116 -5.40 -5.59 -14.59
N SER A 117 -4.94 -5.26 -15.79
CA SER A 117 -4.39 -3.95 -16.08
C SER A 117 -5.45 -2.87 -16.22
N GLN A 118 -5.02 -1.62 -16.07
CA GLN A 118 -5.80 -0.48 -16.55
C GLN A 118 -5.72 -0.39 -18.07
N ARG A 119 -6.72 0.27 -18.69
CA ARG A 119 -6.81 0.41 -20.16
C ARG A 119 -5.54 1.07 -20.70
N ASN A 120 -4.96 0.53 -21.77
CA ASN A 120 -3.68 0.98 -22.36
C ASN A 120 -2.43 0.77 -21.48
N HIS A 121 -2.55 0.09 -20.34
CA HIS A 121 -1.41 -0.20 -19.45
C HIS A 121 -1.12 -1.70 -19.40
N GLY A 122 0.16 -2.02 -19.17
CA GLY A 122 0.64 -3.39 -18.99
C GLY A 122 0.57 -3.84 -17.53
N ILE A 123 0.90 -5.10 -17.30
CA ILE A 123 1.00 -5.73 -15.97
C ILE A 123 2.48 -5.81 -15.62
N ASP A 124 2.84 -5.43 -14.39
CA ASP A 124 4.20 -5.53 -13.87
C ASP A 124 4.17 -5.79 -12.36
N PHE A 125 4.34 -7.06 -11.96
CA PHE A 125 4.20 -7.50 -10.58
C PHE A 125 5.35 -8.40 -10.15
N ARG A 126 5.91 -8.15 -8.97
CA ARG A 126 6.76 -9.12 -8.26
C ARG A 126 5.90 -9.91 -7.28
N VAL A 127 5.76 -11.20 -7.52
CA VAL A 127 5.01 -12.10 -6.64
C VAL A 127 5.99 -12.89 -5.79
N VAL A 128 5.74 -12.93 -4.48
CA VAL A 128 6.48 -13.74 -3.50
C VAL A 128 5.47 -14.51 -2.67
N ILE A 129 5.70 -15.81 -2.51
CA ILE A 129 4.86 -16.72 -1.73
C ILE A 129 5.69 -17.34 -0.63
N TRP A 130 5.15 -17.27 0.59
CA TRP A 130 5.69 -17.87 1.79
C TRP A 130 4.84 -19.07 2.18
N ALA A 131 5.49 -20.14 2.61
CA ALA A 131 4.84 -21.34 3.09
C ALA A 131 5.70 -22.08 4.12
N LYS A 132 5.04 -22.94 4.91
CA LYS A 132 5.68 -23.87 5.83
C LYS A 132 5.28 -25.29 5.49
#